data_AF-A0A0K0DMK9-F1
#
_entry.id   AF-A0A0K0DMK9-F1
#
_cell.length_a   1.000
_cell.length_b   1.000
_cell.length_c   1.000
_cell.angle_alpha   90.00
_cell.angle_beta   90.00
_cell.angle_gamma   90.00
#
_symmetry.space_group_name_H-M   'P 1'
#
loop_
_entity.id
_entity.type
_entity.pdbx_description
1 polymer ?
#
loop_
_entity_poly.entity_id
_entity_poly.type
_entity_poly.pdbx_seq_one_letter_code
_entity_poly.pdbx_strand_id
1 'polypeptide(L)'
;MDHIHSLTRLIEVSREYKRPLCLTFIDLEKAFDSNEIEAVMEALGSQGVPTQYIKILRELYKNFTTKISPIYNGINVDVKGGVRQGDPISPKLFTATFQKVMRTLEWDNMGVKIDGRQIHHLRFADDIVLITPDISQAERMLADFDKACGKIGLRLNLKKTMFMKNGLVSFAPFTLNGTNISECSSYVYLGWGNQYDERHSSRAKLLRGNEQLGELLRASRM
;
A
#
# COMPACT_ATOMS: atom_id res chain seq x y z
N MET A 1 10.97 -15.18 0.63
CA MET A 1 10.62 -14.94 2.05
C MET A 1 9.30 -14.22 2.04
N ASP A 2 8.25 -14.86 2.55
CA ASP A 2 6.89 -14.35 2.43
C ASP A 2 6.70 -13.11 3.33
N HIS A 3 6.08 -12.05 2.82
CA HIS A 3 5.88 -10.80 3.58
C HIS A 3 5.06 -11.01 4.86
N ILE A 4 4.16 -11.99 4.81
CA ILE A 4 3.40 -12.48 5.97
C ILE A 4 4.37 -12.99 7.05
N HIS A 5 5.37 -13.78 6.66
CA HIS A 5 6.37 -14.30 7.61
C HIS A 5 7.18 -13.17 8.26
N SER A 6 7.58 -12.15 7.49
CA SER A 6 8.30 -10.98 8.02
C SER A 6 7.45 -10.20 9.03
N LEU A 7 6.17 -9.95 8.71
CA LEU A 7 5.25 -9.23 9.60
C LEU A 7 4.96 -10.04 10.87
N THR A 8 4.68 -11.34 10.73
CA THR A 8 4.48 -12.25 11.87
C THR A 8 5.71 -12.29 12.76
N ARG A 9 6.91 -12.42 12.18
CA ARG A 9 8.16 -12.44 12.95
C ARG A 9 8.37 -11.13 13.70
N LEU A 10 8.06 -10.00 13.07
CA LEU A 10 8.17 -8.68 13.68
C LEU A 10 7.26 -8.52 14.90
N ILE A 11 6.01 -9.00 14.78
CA ILE A 11 5.04 -9.01 15.90
C ILE A 11 5.54 -9.93 17.02
N GLU A 12 6.02 -11.13 16.69
CA GLU A 12 6.57 -12.09 17.67
C GLU A 12 7.76 -11.52 18.43
N VAL A 13 8.74 -10.96 17.71
CA VAL A 13 9.94 -10.35 18.31
C VAL A 13 9.52 -9.18 19.20
N SER A 14 8.63 -8.30 18.73
CA SER A 14 8.14 -7.19 19.56
C SER A 14 7.49 -7.68 20.85
N ARG A 15 6.76 -8.79 20.80
CA ARG A 15 6.12 -9.40 21.98
C ARG A 15 7.15 -10.06 22.91
N GLU A 16 8.07 -10.84 22.36
CA GLU A 16 9.13 -11.54 23.10
C GLU A 16 10.00 -10.56 23.89
N TYR A 17 10.40 -9.45 23.25
CA TYR A 17 11.23 -8.41 23.86
C TYR A 17 10.43 -7.29 24.54
N LYS A 18 9.10 -7.40 24.65
CA LYS A 18 8.20 -6.40 25.23
C LYS A 18 8.48 -4.98 24.71
N ARG A 19 8.57 -4.83 23.39
CA ARG A 19 8.78 -3.55 22.73
C ARG A 19 7.46 -2.98 22.22
N PRO A 20 7.28 -1.66 22.27
CA PRO A 20 6.11 -1.02 21.70
C PRO A 20 6.16 -1.11 20.17
N LEU A 21 5.00 -1.39 19.57
CA LEU A 21 4.85 -1.59 18.14
C LEU A 21 3.50 -1.04 17.67
N CYS A 22 3.57 -0.21 16.64
CA CYS A 22 2.46 0.29 15.84
C CYS A 22 2.72 -0.07 14.37
N LEU A 23 1.70 -0.60 13.71
CA LEU A 23 1.69 -0.98 12.31
C LEU A 23 0.64 -0.14 11.60
N THR A 24 1.04 0.64 10.60
CA THR A 24 0.11 1.46 9.81
C THR A 24 -0.01 0.87 8.41
N PHE A 25 -1.19 0.36 8.08
CA PHE A 25 -1.52 -0.22 6.78
C PHE A 25 -2.06 0.88 5.88
N ILE A 26 -1.35 1.17 4.80
CA ILE A 26 -1.67 2.25 3.89
C ILE A 26 -2.35 1.70 2.65
N ASP A 27 -3.49 2.31 2.29
CA ASP A 27 -4.19 2.10 1.03
C ASP A 27 -4.05 3.37 0.18
N LEU A 28 -3.68 3.23 -1.08
CA LEU A 28 -3.59 4.33 -2.04
C LEU A 28 -4.85 4.37 -2.90
N GLU A 29 -5.38 5.57 -3.16
CA GLU A 29 -6.43 5.76 -4.14
C GLU A 29 -5.92 5.42 -5.55
N LYS A 30 -6.73 4.69 -6.34
CA LYS A 30 -6.39 4.36 -7.72
C LYS A 30 -6.85 5.46 -8.68
N ALA A 31 -5.91 6.10 -9.37
CA ALA A 31 -6.05 6.69 -10.69
C ALA A 31 -4.64 6.89 -11.27
N PHE A 32 -4.47 6.99 -12.59
CA PHE A 32 -3.28 7.63 -13.18
C PHE A 32 -3.76 8.76 -14.06
N ASP A 33 -4.09 9.89 -13.46
CA ASP A 33 -4.57 11.01 -14.24
C ASP A 33 -3.46 11.57 -15.15
N SER A 34 -3.83 12.41 -16.12
CA SER A 34 -2.87 13.00 -17.07
C SER A 34 -1.66 13.65 -16.38
N ASN A 35 -1.84 14.17 -15.17
CA ASN A 35 -0.79 14.80 -14.35
C ASN A 35 0.21 13.78 -13.77
N GLU A 36 -0.20 12.54 -13.60
CA GLU A 36 0.62 11.45 -13.04
C GLU A 36 1.55 10.84 -14.10
N ILE A 37 1.16 10.91 -15.38
CA ILE A 37 1.97 10.42 -16.51
C ILE A 37 3.33 11.13 -16.54
N GLU A 38 3.38 12.45 -16.29
CA GLU A 38 4.65 13.17 -16.34
C GLU A 38 5.57 12.78 -15.19
N ALA A 39 5.02 12.54 -13.99
CA ALA A 39 5.77 11.99 -12.86
C ALA A 39 6.34 10.60 -13.16
N VAL A 40 5.59 9.75 -13.87
CA VAL A 40 6.06 8.44 -14.36
C VAL A 40 7.23 8.63 -15.33
N MET A 41 7.11 9.53 -16.31
CA MET A 41 8.17 9.77 -17.30
C MET A 41 9.45 10.29 -16.63
N GLU A 42 9.31 11.20 -15.66
CA GLU A 42 10.43 11.72 -14.88
C GLU A 42 11.07 10.62 -14.03
N ALA A 43 10.27 9.72 -13.43
CA ALA A 43 10.76 8.59 -12.67
C ALA A 43 11.58 7.61 -13.53
N LEU A 44 11.11 7.30 -14.74
CA LEU A 44 11.87 6.48 -15.70
C LEU A 44 13.19 7.15 -16.10
N GLY A 45 13.17 8.46 -16.36
CA GLY A 45 14.37 9.23 -16.69
C GLY A 45 15.40 9.18 -15.57
N SER A 46 14.97 9.36 -14.32
CA SER A 46 15.86 9.28 -13.14
C SER A 46 16.46 7.89 -12.91
N GLN A 47 15.85 6.85 -13.50
CA GLN A 47 16.31 5.46 -13.41
C GLN A 47 17.18 5.05 -14.60
N GLY A 48 17.54 5.99 -15.49
CA GLY A 48 18.42 5.74 -16.62
C GLY A 48 17.74 5.11 -17.83
N VAL A 49 16.41 5.11 -17.89
CA VAL A 49 15.69 4.65 -19.08
C VAL A 49 16.00 5.60 -20.25
N PRO A 50 16.47 5.10 -21.42
CA PRO A 50 16.80 5.96 -22.54
C PRO A 50 15.61 6.81 -23.00
N THR A 51 15.87 8.08 -23.30
CA THR A 51 14.84 9.08 -23.63
C THR A 51 13.97 8.67 -24.83
N GLN A 52 14.50 7.86 -25.76
CA GLN A 52 13.75 7.32 -26.90
C GLN A 52 12.57 6.46 -26.43
N TYR A 53 12.78 5.57 -25.45
CA TYR A 53 11.70 4.75 -24.88
C TYR A 53 10.70 5.59 -24.09
N ILE A 54 11.17 6.58 -23.32
CA ILE A 54 10.30 7.50 -22.57
C ILE A 54 9.39 8.28 -23.53
N LYS A 55 9.91 8.76 -24.66
CA LYS A 55 9.11 9.44 -25.69
C LYS A 55 8.02 8.53 -26.25
N ILE A 56 8.35 7.28 -26.57
CA ILE A 56 7.37 6.30 -27.06
C ILE A 56 6.28 6.06 -26.01
N LEU A 57 6.66 5.84 -24.75
CA LEU A 57 5.72 5.65 -23.65
C LEU A 57 4.83 6.89 -23.47
N ARG A 58 5.39 8.09 -23.54
CA ARG A 58 4.63 9.34 -23.44
C ARG A 58 3.57 9.43 -24.55
N GLU A 59 3.91 9.13 -25.79
CA GLU A 59 2.93 9.14 -26.89
C GLU A 59 1.86 8.04 -26.75
N LEU A 60 2.24 6.85 -26.26
CA LEU A 60 1.30 5.74 -25.99
C LEU A 60 0.26 6.08 -24.92
N TYR A 61 0.62 6.90 -23.94
CA TYR A 61 -0.27 7.32 -22.86
C TYR A 61 -0.99 8.66 -23.15
N LYS A 62 -0.53 9.46 -24.12
CA LYS A 62 -1.14 10.75 -24.52
C LYS A 62 -2.31 10.62 -25.50
N ASN A 63 -2.26 9.64 -26.42
CA ASN A 63 -3.21 9.53 -27.54
C ASN A 63 -4.20 8.37 -27.37
N PHE A 64 -4.70 8.11 -26.15
CA PHE A 64 -5.53 6.92 -25.90
C PHE A 64 -7.03 7.21 -25.99
N THR A 65 -7.69 6.59 -26.98
CA THR A 65 -9.14 6.51 -27.11
C THR A 65 -9.61 5.10 -26.80
N THR A 66 -10.54 4.94 -25.86
CA THR A 66 -11.23 3.66 -25.65
C THR A 66 -12.47 3.65 -26.52
N LYS A 67 -12.56 2.69 -27.44
CA LYS A 67 -13.79 2.44 -28.20
C LYS A 67 -14.67 1.46 -27.43
N ILE A 68 -15.77 1.95 -26.87
CA ILE A 68 -16.82 1.10 -26.31
C ILE A 68 -17.81 0.81 -27.43
N SER A 69 -17.95 -0.45 -27.85
CA SER A 69 -18.95 -0.84 -28.84
C SER A 69 -20.02 -1.72 -28.19
N PRO A 70 -21.15 -1.15 -27.76
CA PRO A 70 -22.38 -1.92 -27.75
C PRO A 70 -22.74 -2.23 -29.21
N ILE A 71 -23.59 -3.24 -29.40
CA ILE A 71 -23.84 -3.97 -30.65
C ILE A 71 -24.21 -3.09 -31.87
N TYR A 72 -24.53 -1.79 -31.69
CA TYR A 72 -24.58 -0.79 -32.76
C TYR A 72 -23.96 0.54 -32.31
N ASN A 73 -23.06 1.10 -33.13
CA ASN A 73 -22.29 2.35 -32.98
C ASN A 73 -21.31 2.41 -31.80
N GLY A 74 -20.03 2.13 -32.09
CA GLY A 74 -18.95 2.31 -31.13
C GLY A 74 -18.68 3.79 -30.83
N ILE A 75 -18.68 4.14 -29.55
CA ILE A 75 -18.35 5.48 -29.05
C ILE A 75 -16.85 5.49 -28.70
N ASN A 76 -16.10 6.43 -29.28
CA ASN A 76 -14.72 6.70 -28.87
C ASN A 76 -14.76 7.64 -27.67
N VAL A 77 -14.24 7.18 -26.54
CA VAL A 77 -14.09 7.98 -25.31
C VAL A 77 -12.60 8.27 -25.13
N ASP A 78 -12.24 9.54 -25.08
CA ASP A 78 -10.89 9.97 -24.69
C ASP A 78 -10.64 9.59 -23.23
N VAL A 79 -9.65 8.74 -22.98
CA VAL A 79 -9.27 8.37 -21.61
C VAL A 79 -8.28 9.42 -21.09
N LYS A 80 -8.79 10.39 -20.32
CA LYS A 80 -7.99 11.50 -19.77
C LYS A 80 -7.29 11.19 -18.43
N GLY A 81 -7.44 9.97 -17.91
CA GLY A 81 -6.84 9.52 -16.66
C GLY A 81 -7.21 8.08 -16.31
N GLY A 82 -6.28 7.38 -15.65
CA GLY A 82 -6.33 5.98 -15.25
C GLY A 82 -5.18 5.16 -15.84
N VAL A 83 -4.53 4.32 -15.02
CA VAL A 83 -3.73 3.23 -15.57
C VAL A 83 -4.70 2.23 -16.16
N ARG A 84 -4.41 1.82 -17.41
CA ARG A 84 -5.15 0.78 -18.12
C ARG A 84 -5.36 -0.43 -17.19
N GLN A 85 -6.60 -0.76 -16.84
CA GLN A 85 -6.89 -2.09 -16.31
C GLN A 85 -6.57 -3.11 -17.40
N GLY A 86 -5.54 -3.94 -17.18
CA GLY A 86 -5.14 -4.99 -18.12
C GLY A 86 -3.94 -4.67 -19.00
N ASP A 87 -3.27 -3.52 -18.86
CA ASP A 87 -1.99 -3.29 -19.55
C ASP A 87 -0.81 -3.93 -18.79
N PRO A 88 -0.07 -4.85 -19.42
CA PRO A 88 1.08 -5.51 -18.81
C PRO A 88 2.18 -4.56 -18.31
N ILE A 89 2.32 -3.36 -18.89
CA ILE A 89 3.40 -2.43 -18.50
C ILE A 89 3.03 -1.55 -17.31
N SER A 90 1.73 -1.30 -17.09
CA SER A 90 1.28 -0.34 -16.09
C SER A 90 1.71 -0.67 -14.66
N PRO A 91 1.68 -1.94 -14.19
CA PRO A 91 2.22 -2.29 -12.87
C PRO A 91 3.72 -1.99 -12.71
N LYS A 92 4.51 -2.13 -13.79
CA LYS A 92 5.94 -1.82 -13.77
C LYS A 92 6.19 -0.32 -13.70
N LEU A 93 5.40 0.48 -14.42
CA LEU A 93 5.45 1.94 -14.37
C LEU A 93 5.06 2.46 -12.97
N PHE A 94 4.00 1.89 -12.38
CA PHE A 94 3.63 2.17 -11.00
C PHE A 94 4.78 1.87 -10.05
N THR A 95 5.33 0.65 -10.12
CA THR A 95 6.44 0.21 -9.26
C THR A 95 7.66 1.13 -9.37
N ALA A 96 8.03 1.54 -10.59
CA ALA A 96 9.17 2.41 -10.84
C ALA A 96 8.95 3.81 -10.23
N THR A 97 7.77 4.38 -10.41
CA THR A 97 7.40 5.70 -9.90
C THR A 97 7.31 5.69 -8.37
N PHE A 98 6.70 4.63 -7.83
CA PHE A 98 6.59 4.42 -6.40
C PHE A 98 7.96 4.21 -5.73
N GLN A 99 8.88 3.52 -6.40
CA GLN A 99 10.26 3.38 -5.90
C GLN A 99 10.99 4.73 -5.80
N LYS A 100 10.69 5.69 -6.70
CA LYS A 100 11.22 7.05 -6.58
C LYS A 100 10.71 7.74 -5.32
N VAL A 101 9.40 7.64 -5.02
CA VAL A 101 8.82 8.17 -3.77
C VAL A 101 9.53 7.59 -2.55
N MET A 102 9.67 6.27 -2.48
CA MET A 102 10.31 5.61 -1.34
C MET A 102 11.76 6.04 -1.14
N ARG A 103 12.50 6.36 -2.22
CA ARG A 103 13.89 6.87 -2.13
C ARG A 103 13.99 8.30 -1.62
N THR A 104 12.91 9.07 -1.65
CA THR A 104 12.90 10.45 -1.14
C THR A 104 12.59 10.54 0.34
N LEU A 105 12.24 9.42 0.98
CA LEU A 105 11.84 9.37 2.38
C LEU A 105 13.06 9.09 3.27
N GLU A 106 13.39 10.04 4.12
CA GLU A 106 14.55 9.98 5.02
C GLU A 106 14.14 9.39 6.39
N TRP A 107 14.04 8.07 6.46
CA TRP A 107 13.57 7.34 7.65
C TRP A 107 14.65 6.53 8.36
N ASP A 108 15.93 6.84 8.13
CA ASP A 108 17.07 6.07 8.66
C ASP A 108 17.08 5.96 10.20
N ASN A 109 16.50 6.94 10.89
CA ASN A 109 16.38 6.99 12.35
C ASN A 109 14.96 6.70 12.87
N MET A 110 14.01 6.32 11.99
CA MET A 110 12.62 6.05 12.35
C MET A 110 12.31 4.56 12.32
N GLY A 111 11.28 4.14 13.05
CA GLY A 111 10.79 2.76 13.09
C GLY A 111 11.32 1.92 14.25
N VAL A 112 11.39 0.60 14.07
CA VAL A 112 11.76 -0.35 15.14
C VAL A 112 13.11 -1.00 14.84
N LYS A 113 14.00 -1.04 15.83
CA LYS A 113 15.29 -1.74 15.72
C LYS A 113 15.12 -3.23 16.03
N ILE A 114 15.46 -4.11 15.10
CA ILE A 114 15.46 -5.58 15.26
C ILE A 114 16.83 -6.10 14.83
N ASP A 115 17.48 -6.89 15.70
CA ASP A 115 18.80 -7.49 15.45
C ASP A 115 19.85 -6.49 14.90
N GLY A 116 19.85 -5.27 15.44
CA GLY A 116 20.76 -4.20 15.04
C GLY A 116 20.34 -3.41 13.79
N ARG A 117 19.29 -3.83 13.07
CA ARG A 117 18.78 -3.16 11.86
C ARG A 117 17.54 -2.33 12.17
N GLN A 118 17.46 -1.15 11.58
CA GLN A 118 16.29 -0.29 11.66
C GLN A 118 15.25 -0.72 10.61
N ILE A 119 14.05 -1.11 11.05
CA ILE A 119 12.95 -1.52 10.18
C ILE A 119 11.83 -0.49 10.29
N HIS A 120 11.54 0.18 9.19
CA HIS A 120 10.61 1.31 9.14
C HIS A 120 9.41 1.06 8.21
N HIS A 121 9.54 0.25 7.16
CA HIS A 121 8.41 -0.14 6.32
C HIS A 121 8.56 -1.56 5.76
N LEU A 122 7.41 -2.16 5.41
CA LEU A 122 7.30 -3.32 4.53
C LEU A 122 6.49 -2.91 3.31
N ARG A 123 6.90 -3.36 2.14
CA ARG A 123 6.20 -3.11 0.87
C ARG A 123 6.03 -4.41 0.11
N PHE A 124 4.80 -4.74 -0.26
CA PHE A 124 4.50 -5.85 -1.16
C PHE A 124 3.52 -5.39 -2.24
N ALA A 125 3.96 -5.41 -3.50
CA ALA A 125 3.21 -4.83 -4.60
C ALA A 125 2.74 -3.41 -4.24
N ASP A 126 1.43 -3.21 -4.14
CA ASP A 126 0.78 -1.93 -3.84
C ASP A 126 0.49 -1.73 -2.34
N ASP A 127 0.69 -2.77 -1.50
CA ASP A 127 0.40 -2.74 -0.06
C ASP A 127 1.63 -2.31 0.75
N ILE A 128 1.47 -1.26 1.55
CA ILE A 128 2.54 -0.69 2.37
C ILE A 128 2.15 -0.76 3.84
N VAL A 129 3.11 -1.19 4.67
CA VAL A 129 2.98 -1.19 6.12
C VAL A 129 4.11 -0.36 6.71
N LEU A 130 3.78 0.73 7.40
CA LEU A 130 4.75 1.45 8.22
C LEU A 130 4.89 0.77 9.58
N ILE A 131 6.11 0.70 10.07
CA ILE A 131 6.45 0.07 11.34
C ILE A 131 7.05 1.14 12.24
N THR A 132 6.38 1.44 13.35
CA THR A 132 6.82 2.47 14.30
C THR A 132 6.69 1.98 15.74
N PRO A 133 7.46 2.56 16.68
CA PRO A 133 7.33 2.21 18.10
C PRO A 133 6.24 3.03 18.79
N ASP A 134 5.76 4.11 18.18
CA ASP A 134 4.79 5.03 18.78
C ASP A 134 3.93 5.75 17.71
N ILE A 135 2.82 6.36 18.16
CA ILE A 135 1.87 7.08 17.30
C ILE A 135 2.50 8.34 16.71
N SER A 136 3.34 9.06 17.45
CA SER A 136 3.97 10.29 16.95
C SER A 136 4.94 10.04 15.79
N GLN A 137 5.66 8.91 15.80
CA GLN A 137 6.42 8.45 14.64
C GLN A 137 5.51 7.99 13.50
N ALA A 138 4.40 7.30 13.81
CA ALA A 138 3.44 6.87 12.79
C ALA A 138 2.86 8.08 12.03
N GLU A 139 2.44 9.12 12.74
CA GLU A 139 1.92 10.37 12.18
C GLU A 139 2.96 11.08 11.30
N ARG A 140 4.19 11.22 11.77
CA ARG A 140 5.28 11.85 11.00
C ARG A 140 5.56 11.07 9.71
N MET A 141 5.74 9.76 9.81
CA MET A 141 6.03 8.93 8.65
C MET A 141 4.85 8.92 7.67
N LEU A 142 3.61 8.87 8.16
CA LEU A 142 2.44 8.93 7.29
C LEU A 142 2.32 10.29 6.59
N ALA A 143 2.64 11.39 7.27
CA ALA A 143 2.64 12.73 6.69
C ALA A 143 3.75 12.93 5.65
N ASP A 144 4.96 12.45 5.92
CA ASP A 144 6.06 12.47 4.94
C ASP A 144 5.70 11.67 3.69
N PHE A 145 5.09 10.50 3.91
CA PHE A 145 4.64 9.62 2.84
C PHE A 145 3.51 10.25 2.00
N ASP A 146 2.50 10.84 2.64
CA ASP A 146 1.41 11.57 1.97
C ASP A 146 1.93 12.73 1.12
N LYS A 147 2.83 13.54 1.68
CA LYS A 147 3.46 14.65 0.98
C LYS A 147 4.28 14.18 -0.23
N ALA A 148 5.01 13.07 -0.09
CA ALA A 148 5.82 12.52 -1.18
C ALA A 148 4.95 11.90 -2.28
N CYS A 149 3.86 11.21 -1.91
CA CYS A 149 2.85 10.71 -2.84
C CYS A 149 2.17 11.85 -3.62
N GLY A 150 1.78 12.92 -2.94
CA GLY A 150 1.12 14.07 -3.57
C GLY A 150 1.96 14.74 -4.66
N LYS A 151 3.29 14.72 -4.54
CA LYS A 151 4.20 15.26 -5.59
C LYS A 151 4.13 14.50 -6.91
N ILE A 152 3.74 13.23 -6.88
CA ILE A 152 3.58 12.38 -8.06
C ILE A 152 2.11 12.12 -8.40
N GLY A 153 1.19 12.86 -7.76
CA GLY A 153 -0.25 12.78 -7.97
C GLY A 153 -0.94 11.57 -7.31
N LEU A 154 -0.22 10.78 -6.51
CA LEU A 154 -0.83 9.73 -5.70
C LEU A 154 -1.49 10.32 -4.46
N ARG A 155 -2.64 9.75 -4.07
CA ARG A 155 -3.38 10.12 -2.86
C ARG A 155 -3.57 8.92 -1.95
N LEU A 156 -3.50 9.15 -0.65
CA LEU A 156 -3.84 8.14 0.35
C LEU A 156 -5.35 8.03 0.50
N ASN A 157 -5.84 6.80 0.59
CA ASN A 157 -7.20 6.53 0.97
C ASN A 157 -7.29 6.48 2.49
N LEU A 158 -7.51 7.64 3.13
CA LEU A 158 -7.54 7.75 4.59
C LEU A 158 -8.67 6.94 5.24
N LYS A 159 -9.73 6.64 4.50
CA LYS A 159 -10.84 5.80 4.98
C LYS A 159 -10.47 4.32 5.06
N LYS A 160 -9.56 3.85 4.21
CA LYS A 160 -9.08 2.46 4.19
C LYS A 160 -7.72 2.28 4.86
N THR A 161 -6.99 3.36 5.06
CA THR A 161 -5.77 3.38 5.85
C THR A 161 -6.14 3.14 7.31
N MET A 162 -5.51 2.14 7.92
CA MET A 162 -5.79 1.73 9.30
C MET A 162 -4.50 1.46 10.04
N PHE A 163 -4.54 1.48 11.37
CA PHE A 163 -3.39 1.11 12.18
C PHE A 163 -3.73 0.07 13.25
N MET A 164 -2.72 -0.67 13.67
CA MET A 164 -2.77 -1.60 14.80
C MET A 164 -1.63 -1.26 15.76
N LYS A 165 -1.87 -1.38 17.07
CA LYS A 165 -0.82 -1.23 18.08
C LYS A 165 -0.90 -2.30 19.15
N ASN A 166 0.22 -2.62 19.78
CA ASN A 166 0.21 -3.44 20.99
C ASN A 166 -0.09 -2.61 22.24
N GLY A 167 -0.43 -3.27 23.36
CA GLY A 167 -0.73 -2.62 24.64
C GLY A 167 0.44 -1.88 25.30
N LEU A 168 1.61 -1.83 24.67
CA LEU A 168 2.77 -1.07 25.12
C LEU A 168 2.85 0.32 24.50
N VAL A 169 2.12 0.57 23.40
CA VAL A 169 2.00 1.89 22.79
C VAL A 169 0.96 2.69 23.55
N SER A 170 1.34 3.89 24.00
CA SER A 170 0.43 4.80 24.70
C SER A 170 -0.79 5.15 23.86
N PHE A 171 -1.94 5.33 24.52
CA PHE A 171 -3.14 5.83 23.86
C PHE A 171 -2.92 7.28 23.43
N ALA A 172 -3.05 7.53 22.13
CA ALA A 172 -3.03 8.85 21.52
C ALA A 172 -3.91 8.83 20.26
N PRO A 173 -4.57 9.94 19.91
CA PRO A 173 -5.22 10.05 18.61
C PRO A 173 -4.17 9.94 17.51
N PHE A 174 -4.48 9.20 16.46
CA PHE A 174 -3.66 9.13 15.24
C PHE A 174 -4.41 9.88 14.15
N THR A 175 -3.87 11.03 13.75
CA THR A 175 -4.48 11.89 12.73
C THR A 175 -3.53 12.21 11.58
N LEU A 176 -4.10 12.42 10.40
CA LEU A 176 -3.42 13.04 9.26
C LEU A 176 -4.32 14.15 8.71
N ASN A 177 -3.79 15.37 8.61
CA ASN A 177 -4.52 16.54 8.11
C ASN A 177 -5.90 16.74 8.78
N GLY A 178 -5.99 16.48 10.10
CA GLY A 178 -7.23 16.57 10.87
C GLY A 178 -8.20 15.39 10.69
N THR A 179 -7.87 14.40 9.86
CA THR A 179 -8.65 13.17 9.69
C THR A 179 -8.10 12.07 10.61
N ASN A 180 -8.96 11.43 11.40
CA ASN A 180 -8.57 10.30 12.24
C ASN A 180 -8.29 9.06 11.38
N ILE A 181 -7.15 8.42 11.63
CA ILE A 181 -6.85 7.07 11.11
C ILE A 181 -7.49 6.06 12.05
N SER A 182 -8.16 5.05 11.50
CA SER A 182 -8.92 4.09 12.31
C SER A 182 -8.02 3.02 12.91
N GLU A 183 -8.14 2.78 14.22
CA GLU A 183 -7.51 1.62 14.88
C GLU A 183 -8.29 0.34 14.53
N CYS A 184 -7.60 -0.75 14.17
CA CYS A 184 -8.20 -2.07 14.01
C CYS A 184 -7.61 -3.08 15.00
N SER A 185 -8.45 -4.00 15.48
CA SER A 185 -8.03 -5.14 16.32
C SER A 185 -7.54 -6.33 15.49
N SER A 186 -7.87 -6.34 14.19
CA SER A 186 -7.47 -7.34 13.22
C SER A 186 -7.38 -6.75 11.81
N TYR A 187 -6.35 -7.12 11.06
CA TYR A 187 -6.18 -6.67 9.67
C TYR A 187 -5.90 -7.86 8.75
N VAL A 188 -6.56 -7.87 7.58
CA VAL A 188 -6.33 -8.87 6.52
C VAL A 188 -5.32 -8.30 5.54
N TYR A 189 -4.05 -8.70 5.69
CA TYR A 189 -2.95 -8.30 4.82
C TYR A 189 -2.74 -9.40 3.77
N LEU A 190 -2.84 -9.08 2.48
CA LEU A 190 -2.64 -10.03 1.37
C LEU A 190 -3.56 -11.26 1.40
N GLY A 191 -4.80 -11.11 1.85
CA GLY A 191 -5.75 -12.22 2.02
C GLY A 191 -5.49 -13.07 3.27
N TRP A 192 -4.63 -12.59 4.17
CA TRP A 192 -4.23 -13.26 5.41
C TRP A 192 -4.57 -12.40 6.63
N GLY A 193 -5.46 -12.87 7.51
CA GLY A 193 -5.91 -12.10 8.67
C GLY A 193 -5.07 -12.33 9.94
N ASN A 194 -4.70 -11.24 10.62
CA ASN A 194 -4.14 -11.26 11.97
C ASN A 194 -5.18 -10.78 12.98
N GLN A 195 -5.33 -11.46 14.12
CA GLN A 195 -6.21 -11.07 15.23
C GLN A 195 -5.38 -10.83 16.50
N TYR A 196 -5.54 -9.67 17.13
CA TYR A 196 -4.87 -9.31 18.38
C TYR A 196 -5.84 -9.51 19.57
N ASP A 197 -5.53 -10.41 20.51
CA ASP A 197 -6.32 -10.65 21.73
C ASP A 197 -5.40 -10.66 22.96
N GLU A 198 -5.76 -9.84 23.96
CA GLU A 198 -4.97 -9.60 25.17
C GLU A 198 -5.26 -10.58 26.33
N ARG A 199 -6.32 -11.41 26.31
CA ARG A 199 -6.80 -12.04 27.57
C ARG A 199 -6.70 -13.56 27.69
N HIS A 200 -6.58 -14.32 26.60
CA HIS A 200 -6.46 -15.76 26.71
C HIS A 200 -5.50 -16.32 25.67
N SER A 201 -4.64 -17.24 26.12
CA SER A 201 -3.77 -18.10 25.31
C SER A 201 -4.35 -18.35 23.91
N SER A 202 -3.85 -17.65 22.90
CA SER A 202 -4.32 -17.78 21.53
C SER A 202 -3.15 -17.94 20.57
N ARG A 203 -3.14 -19.12 19.94
CA ARG A 203 -2.35 -19.47 18.76
C ARG A 203 -2.70 -18.47 17.65
N ALA A 204 -1.72 -18.10 16.83
CA ALA A 204 -1.98 -17.43 15.56
C ALA A 204 -3.03 -18.24 14.79
N LYS A 205 -4.26 -17.72 14.67
CA LYS A 205 -5.31 -18.35 13.86
C LYS A 205 -5.27 -17.74 12.47
N LEU A 206 -4.88 -18.60 11.53
CA LEU A 206 -4.88 -18.42 10.09
C LEU A 206 -6.32 -18.18 9.61
N LEU A 207 -6.69 -16.93 9.33
CA LEU A 207 -7.98 -16.64 8.69
C LEU A 207 -7.87 -17.02 7.21
N ARG A 208 -8.50 -18.14 6.85
CA ARG A 208 -8.73 -18.52 5.44
C ARG A 208 -9.73 -17.54 4.84
N GLY A 209 -9.33 -16.88 3.76
CA GLY A 209 -10.24 -16.09 2.94
C GLY A 209 -11.36 -16.94 2.34
N ASN A 210 -12.57 -16.37 2.30
CA ASN A 210 -13.47 -16.26 1.16
C ASN A 210 -14.94 -16.26 1.59
N GLU A 211 -15.62 -15.12 1.40
CA GLU A 211 -17.10 -15.10 1.37
C GLU A 211 -17.69 -15.34 -0.03
N GLN A 212 -16.88 -15.68 -1.04
CA GLN A 212 -17.38 -16.04 -2.39
C GLN A 212 -17.03 -17.46 -2.87
N LEU A 213 -16.37 -18.29 -2.04
CA LEU A 213 -16.16 -19.72 -2.36
C LEU A 213 -16.99 -20.67 -1.48
N GLY A 214 -17.72 -20.15 -0.49
CA GLY A 214 -18.61 -20.92 0.37
C GLY A 214 -19.91 -21.38 -0.28
N GLU A 215 -20.35 -20.71 -1.35
CA GLU A 215 -21.58 -21.09 -2.08
C GLU A 215 -21.33 -22.12 -3.20
N LEU A 216 -20.12 -22.19 -3.77
CA LEU A 216 -19.79 -23.16 -4.83
C LEU A 216 -19.58 -24.59 -4.32
N LEU A 217 -19.32 -24.80 -3.02
CA LEU A 217 -19.14 -26.14 -2.45
C LEU A 217 -20.42 -26.74 -1.83
N ARG A 218 -21.53 -25.99 -1.78
CA ARG A 218 -22.84 -26.53 -1.38
C ARG A 218 -23.66 -27.05 -2.57
N ALA A 219 -23.30 -26.71 -3.79
CA ALA A 219 -24.00 -27.14 -5.01
C ALA A 219 -23.46 -28.44 -5.66
N SER A 220 -22.48 -29.12 -5.06
CA SER A 220 -21.93 -30.40 -5.59
C SER A 220 -22.11 -31.59 -4.62
N ARG A 221 -23.02 -31.44 -3.65
CA ARG A 221 -23.56 -32.55 -2.86
C ARG A 221 -25.07 -32.44 -2.73
N MET A 222 -25.75 -32.47 -3.88
CA MET A 222 -26.99 -33.20 -4.12
C MET A 222 -26.95 -33.70 -5.56
#